data_AF-A0A7S2REN8-F1
#
_entry.id   AF-A0A7S2REN8-F1
#
_cell.length_a   1.000
_cell.length_b   1.000
_cell.length_c   1.000
_cell.angle_alpha   90.00
_cell.angle_beta   90.00
_cell.angle_gamma   90.00
#
_symmetry.space_group_name_H-M   'P 1'
#
loop_
_entity.id
_entity.type
_entity.pdbx_description
1 polymer ?
#
loop_
_entity_poly.entity_id
_entity_poly.type
_entity_poly.pdbx_seq_one_letter_code
_entity_poly.pdbx_strand_id
1 'polypeptide(L)'
;LSRIENILPFHKGFRSLVDDVVTSAVSDCFNHDATVYKEKINFKFPKGKGFTAHQDQPAYVSFGIKRLITTMVPVDDNTSLSGGLEFVYNRAERVIMEQNLDG
;
A
#
# COMPACT_ATOMS: atom_id res chain seq x y z
N LEU A 1 6.55 4.07 -15.88
CA LEU A 1 6.91 3.67 -14.50
C LEU A 1 7.09 4.96 -13.70
N SER A 2 6.24 5.21 -12.71
CA SER A 2 6.26 6.46 -11.91
C SER A 2 6.29 6.09 -10.42
N ARG A 3 7.30 5.31 -10.02
CA ARG A 3 7.48 4.89 -8.63
C ARG A 3 8.94 4.66 -8.29
N ILE A 4 9.26 4.79 -7.01
CA ILE A 4 10.53 4.41 -6.40
C ILE A 4 10.23 3.32 -5.36
N GLU A 5 11.13 2.35 -5.24
CA GLU A 5 11.07 1.24 -4.28
C GLU A 5 12.46 1.05 -3.66
N ASN A 6 12.55 0.26 -2.59
CA ASN A 6 13.75 -0.02 -1.82
C ASN A 6 14.40 1.21 -1.14
N ILE A 7 13.60 2.00 -0.43
CA ILE A 7 13.95 3.25 0.25
C ILE A 7 14.56 3.02 1.64
N LEU A 8 14.08 2.02 2.38
CA LEU A 8 14.46 1.81 3.79
C LEU A 8 15.97 1.70 4.04
N PRO A 9 16.79 1.05 3.17
CA PRO A 9 18.23 0.98 3.38
C PRO A 9 18.95 2.32 3.22
N PHE A 10 18.33 3.31 2.56
CA PHE A 10 19.00 4.53 2.11
C PHE A 10 18.47 5.81 2.77
N HIS A 11 17.29 5.79 3.40
CA HIS A 11 16.68 7.01 3.98
C HIS A 11 16.33 6.82 5.47
N LYS A 12 17.22 7.27 6.36
CA LYS A 12 17.09 7.10 7.82
C LYS A 12 15.78 7.64 8.38
N GLY A 13 15.32 8.82 7.95
CA GLY A 13 14.06 9.39 8.43
C GLY A 13 12.83 8.56 8.00
N PHE A 14 12.90 7.90 6.85
CA PHE A 14 11.81 7.05 6.36
C PHE A 14 11.83 5.73 7.11
N ARG A 15 13.03 5.21 7.40
CA ARG A 15 13.22 4.05 8.26
C ARG A 15 12.63 4.26 9.65
N SER A 16 12.94 5.37 10.32
CA SER A 16 12.38 5.68 11.65
C SER A 16 10.85 5.81 11.61
N LEU A 17 10.29 6.51 10.62
CA LEU A 17 8.83 6.60 10.46
C LEU A 17 8.18 5.21 10.34
N VAL A 18 8.78 4.33 9.53
CA VAL A 18 8.24 2.99 9.29
C VAL A 18 8.37 2.10 10.52
N ASP A 19 9.54 2.07 11.16
CA ASP A 19 9.79 1.22 12.32
C ASP A 19 9.00 1.68 13.55
N ASP A 20 8.99 2.97 13.84
CA ASP A 20 8.48 3.50 15.11
C ASP A 20 6.97 3.77 15.08
N VAL A 21 6.42 4.09 13.91
CA VAL A 21 5.01 4.53 13.78
C VAL A 21 4.19 3.52 12.99
N VAL A 22 4.59 3.26 11.74
CA VAL A 22 3.78 2.44 10.83
C VAL A 22 3.71 0.99 11.31
N THR A 23 4.85 0.40 11.67
CA THR A 23 4.92 -1.00 12.09
C THR A 23 4.12 -1.22 13.37
N SER A 24 4.20 -0.31 14.35
CA SER A 24 3.39 -0.38 15.58
C SER A 24 1.89 -0.38 15.27
N ALA A 25 1.41 0.59 14.46
CA ALA A 25 -0.01 0.70 14.14
C ALA A 25 -0.53 -0.52 13.36
N VAL A 26 0.28 -1.06 12.44
CA VAL A 26 -0.06 -2.27 11.68
C VAL A 26 -0.06 -3.52 12.56
N SER A 27 0.88 -3.62 13.51
CA SER A 27 0.91 -4.70 14.50
C SER A 27 -0.36 -4.74 15.35
N ASP A 28 -0.82 -3.59 15.82
CA ASP A 28 -2.08 -3.48 16.56
C ASP A 28 -3.26 -3.96 15.70
N CYS A 29 -3.29 -3.56 14.42
CA CYS A 29 -4.32 -4.00 13.47
C CYS A 29 -4.30 -5.52 13.22
N PHE A 30 -3.12 -6.14 13.22
CA PHE A 30 -2.99 -7.59 13.09
C PHE A 30 -3.24 -8.37 14.39
N ASN A 31 -3.19 -7.71 15.54
CA ASN A 31 -3.01 -8.33 16.86
C ASN A 31 -1.78 -9.26 16.93
N HIS A 32 -0.73 -8.95 16.16
CA HIS A 32 0.51 -9.71 16.06
C HIS A 32 1.64 -8.82 15.53
N ASP A 33 2.89 -9.23 15.75
CA ASP A 33 4.05 -8.55 15.18
C ASP A 33 3.99 -8.50 13.64
N ALA A 34 4.19 -7.30 13.10
CA ALA A 34 4.17 -7.03 11.68
C ALA A 34 5.60 -6.83 11.18
N THR A 35 5.85 -7.29 9.97
CA THR A 35 7.13 -7.07 9.27
C THR A 35 6.87 -6.40 7.94
N VAL A 36 7.68 -5.39 7.63
CA VAL A 36 7.61 -4.71 6.33
C VAL A 36 8.09 -5.66 5.23
N TYR A 37 7.19 -5.99 4.30
CA TYR A 37 7.53 -6.80 3.12
C TYR A 37 8.08 -5.95 1.97
N LYS A 38 7.43 -4.82 1.69
CA LYS A 38 7.76 -3.93 0.58
C LYS A 38 7.33 -2.50 0.92
N GLU A 39 8.09 -1.52 0.47
CA GLU A 39 7.63 -0.13 0.38
C GLU A 39 7.75 0.40 -1.05
N LYS A 40 6.99 1.47 -1.32
CA LYS A 40 7.02 2.20 -2.59
C LYS A 40 6.53 3.63 -2.39
N ILE A 41 7.11 4.58 -3.12
CA ILE A 41 6.52 5.90 -3.37
C ILE A 41 5.93 5.88 -4.78
N ASN A 42 4.63 6.18 -4.91
CA ASN A 42 3.98 6.31 -6.22
C ASN A 42 3.76 7.78 -6.56
N PHE A 43 4.17 8.17 -7.76
CA PHE A 43 3.96 9.52 -8.29
C PHE A 43 2.76 9.54 -9.22
N LYS A 44 1.79 10.40 -8.92
CA LYS A 44 0.63 10.68 -9.78
C LYS A 44 0.90 11.97 -10.55
N PHE A 45 1.18 11.84 -11.84
CA PHE A 45 1.31 13.02 -12.70
C PHE A 45 -0.08 13.57 -13.06
N PRO A 46 -0.22 14.90 -13.23
CA PRO A 46 -1.45 15.49 -13.72
C PRO A 46 -1.93 14.83 -15.01
N LYS A 47 -3.23 14.52 -15.09
CA LYS A 47 -3.86 13.81 -16.22
C LYS A 47 -3.35 12.37 -16.45
N GLY A 48 -2.56 11.82 -15.52
CA GLY A 48 -2.16 10.42 -15.54
C GLY A 48 -3.34 9.48 -15.34
N LYS A 49 -3.25 8.27 -15.90
CA LYS A 49 -4.26 7.23 -15.69
C LYS A 49 -4.10 6.61 -14.30
N GLY A 50 -5.20 6.45 -13.57
CA GLY A 50 -5.24 5.68 -12.32
C GLY A 50 -5.23 4.16 -12.56
N PHE A 51 -5.17 3.41 -11.47
CA PHE A 51 -5.38 1.96 -11.50
C PHE A 51 -6.87 1.64 -11.56
N THR A 52 -7.24 0.54 -12.19
CA THR A 52 -8.59 -0.01 -12.04
C THR A 52 -8.83 -0.44 -10.59
N ALA A 53 -10.10 -0.54 -10.16
CA ALA A 53 -10.41 -1.02 -8.82
C ALA A 53 -9.88 -2.45 -8.61
N HIS A 54 -9.10 -2.68 -7.55
CA HIS A 54 -8.45 -3.96 -7.26
C HIS A 54 -8.26 -4.18 -5.75
N GLN A 55 -7.82 -5.39 -5.39
CA GLN A 55 -7.23 -5.70 -4.10
C GLN A 55 -5.70 -5.78 -4.25
N ASP A 56 -4.94 -5.38 -3.22
CA ASP A 56 -3.49 -5.56 -3.23
C ASP A 56 -3.07 -7.03 -3.04
N GLN A 57 -3.80 -7.77 -2.21
CA GLN A 57 -3.46 -9.14 -1.77
C GLN A 57 -3.18 -10.16 -2.90
N PRO A 58 -3.92 -10.17 -4.03
CA PRO A 58 -3.67 -11.11 -5.14
C PRO A 58 -2.23 -11.09 -5.66
N ALA A 59 -1.59 -9.92 -5.72
CA ALA A 59 -0.21 -9.76 -6.18
C ALA A 59 0.84 -10.41 -5.27
N TYR A 60 0.45 -10.83 -4.06
CA TYR A 60 1.35 -11.36 -3.03
C TYR A 60 1.14 -12.85 -2.72
N VAL A 61 0.08 -13.47 -3.27
CA VAL A 61 -0.28 -14.87 -2.98
C VAL A 61 0.83 -15.84 -3.42
N SER A 62 1.44 -15.59 -4.59
CA SER A 62 2.53 -16.43 -5.13
C SER A 62 3.80 -16.40 -4.27
N PHE A 63 3.96 -15.38 -3.42
CA PHE A 63 5.08 -15.27 -2.47
C PHE A 63 4.77 -15.90 -1.10
N GLY A 64 3.61 -16.58 -0.97
CA GLY A 64 3.20 -17.23 0.28
C GLY A 64 2.65 -16.27 1.35
N ILE A 65 2.40 -15.00 1.01
CA ILE A 65 1.88 -14.00 1.94
C ILE A 65 0.37 -14.17 2.08
N LYS A 66 -0.07 -14.61 3.26
CA LYS A 66 -1.47 -14.91 3.55
C LYS A 66 -2.27 -13.72 4.07
N ARG A 67 -1.60 -12.74 4.68
CA ARG A 67 -2.21 -11.52 5.22
C ARG A 67 -1.29 -10.34 4.94
N LEU A 68 -1.87 -9.28 4.43
CA LEU A 68 -1.19 -8.03 4.13
C LEU A 68 -2.06 -6.86 4.59
N ILE A 69 -1.41 -5.84 5.16
CA ILE A 69 -1.99 -4.51 5.33
C ILE A 69 -1.09 -3.56 4.54
N THR A 70 -1.68 -2.85 3.57
CA THR A 70 -1.01 -1.75 2.88
C THR A 70 -1.28 -0.47 3.65
N THR A 71 -0.22 0.20 4.09
CA THR A 71 -0.33 1.56 4.65
C THR A 71 -0.02 2.58 3.57
N MET A 72 -0.95 3.51 3.33
CA MET A 72 -0.77 4.63 2.41
C MET A 72 -0.66 5.93 3.20
N VAL A 73 0.46 6.64 3.03
CA VAL A 73 0.69 7.96 3.61
C VAL A 73 0.71 8.99 2.47
N PRO A 74 -0.26 9.93 2.42
CA PRO A 74 -0.25 10.97 1.41
C PRO A 74 0.87 11.98 1.69
N VAL A 75 1.67 12.28 0.68
CA VAL A 75 2.71 13.33 0.73
C VAL A 75 2.12 14.67 0.29
N ASP A 76 1.31 14.65 -0.76
CA ASP A 76 0.53 15.78 -1.28
C ASP A 76 -0.97 15.59 -0.97
N ASP A 77 -1.78 16.62 -1.22
CA ASP A 77 -3.23 16.59 -1.04
C ASP A 77 -3.87 15.37 -1.70
N ASN A 78 -4.59 14.56 -0.91
CA ASN A 78 -5.27 13.35 -1.37
C ASN A 78 -6.78 13.62 -1.53
N THR A 79 -7.16 14.23 -2.65
CA THR A 79 -8.52 14.69 -2.97
C THR A 79 -9.01 14.06 -4.27
N SER A 80 -10.31 14.15 -4.57
CA SER A 80 -10.85 13.71 -5.87
C SER A 80 -10.17 14.41 -7.05
N LEU A 81 -9.82 15.70 -6.91
CA LEU A 81 -9.14 16.48 -7.96
C LEU A 81 -7.72 15.98 -8.24
N SER A 82 -6.98 15.61 -7.20
CA SER A 82 -5.61 15.08 -7.32
C SER A 82 -5.57 13.56 -7.59
N GLY A 83 -6.73 12.95 -7.82
CA GLY A 83 -6.86 11.51 -8.08
C GLY A 83 -6.62 10.67 -6.84
N GLY A 84 -7.17 11.11 -5.70
CA GLY A 84 -7.02 10.47 -4.40
C GLY A 84 -7.56 9.05 -4.31
N LEU A 85 -7.24 8.36 -3.22
CA LEU A 85 -7.64 6.97 -3.02
C LEU A 85 -9.15 6.85 -2.76
N GLU A 86 -9.80 5.92 -3.46
CA GLU A 86 -11.21 5.56 -3.27
C GLU A 86 -11.33 4.13 -2.79
N PHE A 87 -12.33 3.85 -1.95
CA PHE A 87 -12.61 2.53 -1.41
C PHE A 87 -14.07 2.15 -1.61
N VAL A 88 -14.32 0.87 -1.87
CA VAL A 88 -15.66 0.30 -1.77
C VAL A 88 -15.96 0.03 -0.30
N TYR A 89 -16.95 0.74 0.24
CA TYR A 89 -17.36 0.58 1.64
C TYR A 89 -17.92 -0.82 1.92
N ASN A 90 -17.76 -1.32 3.15
CA ASN A 90 -18.29 -2.60 3.64
C ASN A 90 -17.88 -3.86 2.86
N ARG A 91 -16.78 -3.82 2.08
CA ARG A 91 -16.24 -5.02 1.43
C ARG A 91 -15.25 -5.77 2.34
N ALA A 92 -15.71 -6.18 3.51
CA ALA A 92 -14.89 -6.82 4.56
C ALA A 92 -14.78 -8.36 4.42
N GLU A 93 -15.44 -8.95 3.43
CA GLU A 93 -15.33 -10.40 3.19
C GLU A 93 -13.89 -10.78 2.85
N ARG A 94 -13.37 -11.81 3.51
CA ARG A 94 -12.03 -12.36 3.28
C ARG A 94 -11.98 -13.21 2.02
N VAL A 95 -12.42 -12.64 0.90
CA VAL A 95 -12.32 -13.25 -0.43
C VAL A 95 -11.20 -12.55 -1.18
N ILE A 96 -10.19 -13.33 -1.59
CA ILE A 96 -9.13 -12.88 -2.47
C ILE A 96 -9.66 -12.98 -3.90
N MET A 97 -9.73 -11.84 -4.59
CA MET A 97 -10.14 -11.74 -5.98
C MET A 97 -9.00 -12.12 -6.93
N GLU A 98 -9.33 -12.34 -8.19
CA GLU A 98 -8.30 -12.47 -9.23
C GLU A 98 -7.51 -11.16 -9.37
N GLN A 99 -6.23 -11.29 -9.72
CA GLN A 99 -5.39 -10.13 -10.02
C GLN A 99 -5.82 -9.53 -11.36
N ASN A 100 -5.92 -8.19 -11.41
CA ASN A 100 -6.28 -7.51 -12.66
C ASN A 100 -5.14 -7.61 -13.69
N LEU A 101 -5.49 -7.54 -14.98
CA LEU A 101 -4.53 -7.59 -16.08
C LEU A 101 -3.63 -6.34 -16.16
N ASP A 102 -4.03 -5.23 -15.54
CA ASP A 102 -3.25 -3.97 -15.50
C ASP A 102 -2.24 -3.92 -14.34
N GLY A 103 -2.11 -5.00 -13.57
CA GLY A 103 -1.09 -5.20 -12.55
C GLY A 103 -1.65 -5.23 -11.13
#